data_AF-A0A136LMU0-F1
#
_entry.id   AF-A0A136LMU0-F1
#
_cell.length_a   1.000
_cell.length_b   1.000
_cell.length_c   1.000
_cell.angle_alpha   90.00
_cell.angle_beta   90.00
_cell.angle_gamma   90.00
#
_symmetry.space_group_name_H-M   'P 1'
#
loop_
_entity.id
_entity.type
_entity.pdbx_description
1 polymer ?
#
loop_
_entity_poly.entity_id
_entity_poly.type
_entity_poly.pdbx_seq_one_letter_code
_entity_poly.pdbx_strand_id
1 'polypeptide(L)'
;MRIILVCIWILLAPAAHAQEFAFELWHTGKVVLDTGDTLRGLLKYDLDKDILQVQANNKLESYTARKVLLFEIFDETVKQYRNFYSLPYALAGQYKAPVFFELLQEGKLTVLCREVLEYRTTSSPYYYYGSYSRLVLVYKYYLLRENGMIEEFRGKKNDWYDLMPGKAEDVEKFAKQNRLNLDKKYELSRAIEYYNSLFGK
;
A
#
# COMPACT_ATOMS: atom_id res chain seq x y z
N MET A 1 28.96 30.95 32.29
CA MET A 1 27.81 30.06 32.61
C MET A 1 26.69 30.05 31.57
N ARG A 2 26.30 31.18 30.95
CA ARG A 2 25.23 31.22 29.93
C ARG A 2 25.51 30.44 28.63
N ILE A 3 26.78 30.37 28.19
CA ILE A 3 27.16 29.69 26.94
C ILE A 3 27.19 28.16 27.09
N ILE A 4 27.49 27.64 28.29
CA ILE A 4 27.57 26.20 28.57
C ILE A 4 26.17 25.56 28.57
N LEU A 5 25.13 26.31 28.96
CA LEU A 5 23.74 25.85 28.95
C LEU A 5 23.15 25.67 27.53
N VAL A 6 23.64 26.43 26.54
CA VAL A 6 23.16 26.33 25.14
C VAL A 6 23.70 25.06 24.47
N CYS A 7 24.95 24.66 24.75
CA CYS A 7 25.55 23.46 24.18
C CYS A 7 24.89 22.16 24.69
N ILE A 8 24.37 22.14 25.92
CA ILE A 8 23.70 20.98 26.50
C ILE A 8 22.30 20.75 25.89
N TRP A 9 21.64 21.81 25.40
CA TRP A 9 20.32 21.70 24.76
C TRP A 9 20.37 21.16 23.32
N ILE A 10 21.49 21.34 22.61
CA ILE A 10 21.67 20.82 21.24
C ILE A 10 21.91 19.29 21.25
N LEU A 11 22.48 18.75 22.32
CA LEU A 11 22.78 17.31 22.47
C LEU A 11 21.57 16.45 22.87
N LEU A 12 20.42 17.06 23.18
CA LEU A 12 19.19 16.38 23.58
C LEU A 12 18.06 16.54 22.55
N ALA A 13 18.38 16.98 21.32
CA ALA A 13 17.41 16.97 20.25
C ALA A 13 17.01 15.50 19.97
N PRO A 14 15.73 15.12 20.16
CA PRO A 14 15.28 13.82 19.70
C PRO A 14 15.52 13.75 18.20
N ALA A 15 16.09 12.64 17.72
CA ALA A 15 16.13 12.38 16.29
C ALA A 15 14.70 12.48 15.77
N ALA A 16 14.42 13.50 14.96
CA ALA A 16 13.16 13.61 14.28
C ALA A 16 13.08 12.42 13.31
N HIS A 17 12.38 11.37 13.73
CA HIS A 17 12.06 10.26 12.84
C HIS A 17 11.11 10.80 11.79
N ALA A 18 11.65 11.08 10.60
CA ALA A 18 10.83 11.30 9.42
C ALA A 18 10.02 10.03 9.15
N GLN A 19 8.81 10.20 8.62
CA GLN A 19 7.99 9.06 8.22
C GLN A 19 8.67 8.37 7.03
N GLU A 20 9.24 7.19 7.27
CA GLU A 20 9.87 6.37 6.24
C GLU A 20 8.79 5.53 5.55
N PHE A 21 8.71 5.60 4.23
CA PHE A 21 7.73 4.84 3.47
C PHE A 21 8.33 3.56 2.90
N ALA A 22 7.56 2.47 2.88
CA ALA A 22 8.05 1.19 2.38
C ALA A 22 8.58 1.28 0.93
N PHE A 23 7.94 2.04 0.05
CA PHE A 23 8.41 2.21 -1.33
C PHE A 23 9.79 2.91 -1.45
N GLU A 24 10.26 3.58 -0.40
CA GLU A 24 11.58 4.24 -0.38
C GLU A 24 12.72 3.26 -0.06
N LEU A 25 12.39 2.07 0.44
CA LEU A 25 13.33 1.08 0.95
C LEU A 25 13.61 -0.05 -0.03
N TRP A 26 14.75 -0.69 0.18
CA TRP A 26 15.11 -1.96 -0.45
C TRP A 26 14.60 -3.11 0.40
N HIS A 27 13.86 -4.03 -0.21
CA HIS A 27 13.28 -5.18 0.45
C HIS A 27 13.85 -6.46 -0.11
N THR A 28 14.03 -7.48 0.73
CA THR A 28 14.34 -8.82 0.22
C THR A 28 13.12 -9.39 -0.47
N GLY A 29 13.28 -9.96 -1.66
CA GLY A 29 12.16 -10.46 -2.42
C GLY A 29 12.51 -11.27 -3.66
N LYS A 30 11.48 -11.54 -4.45
CA LYS A 30 11.58 -12.22 -5.75
C LYS A 30 10.66 -11.56 -6.77
N VAL A 31 11.07 -11.56 -8.03
CA VAL A 31 10.29 -11.08 -9.16
C VAL A 31 10.21 -12.16 -10.24
N VAL A 32 9.05 -12.33 -10.84
CA VAL A 32 8.83 -13.18 -12.02
C VAL A 32 8.59 -12.26 -13.21
N LEU A 33 9.42 -12.39 -14.26
CA LEU A 33 9.35 -11.59 -15.47
C LEU A 33 8.32 -12.13 -16.47
N ASP A 34 7.95 -11.33 -17.47
CA ASP A 34 7.08 -11.74 -18.58
C ASP A 34 7.65 -12.90 -19.41
N THR A 35 8.96 -13.09 -19.37
CA THR A 35 9.68 -14.23 -19.97
C THR A 35 9.52 -15.53 -19.19
N GLY A 36 9.04 -15.48 -17.95
CA GLY A 36 9.01 -16.59 -17.00
C GLY A 36 10.24 -16.70 -16.10
N ASP A 37 11.28 -15.89 -16.33
CA ASP A 37 12.47 -15.87 -15.48
C ASP A 37 12.15 -15.35 -14.08
N THR A 38 12.79 -15.94 -13.07
CA THR A 38 12.67 -15.50 -11.67
C THR A 38 13.98 -14.94 -11.16
N LEU A 39 13.99 -13.66 -10.75
CA LEU A 39 15.13 -13.03 -10.09
C LEU A 39 14.86 -12.94 -8.59
N ARG A 40 15.90 -13.21 -7.79
CA ARG A 40 15.86 -13.10 -6.32
C ARG A 40 16.93 -12.12 -5.87
N GLY A 41 16.58 -11.21 -4.97
CA GLY A 41 17.49 -10.17 -4.54
C GLY A 41 16.79 -9.06 -3.77
N LEU A 42 17.37 -7.87 -3.81
CA LEU A 42 16.77 -6.68 -3.22
C LEU A 42 15.88 -6.00 -4.25
N LEU A 43 14.67 -5.66 -3.83
CA LEU A 43 13.63 -5.05 -4.65
C LEU A 43 13.26 -3.68 -4.08
N LYS A 44 13.15 -2.68 -4.95
CA LYS A 44 12.59 -1.38 -4.61
C LYS A 44 11.54 -1.02 -5.65
N TYR A 45 10.36 -0.62 -5.19
CA TYR A 45 9.20 -0.41 -6.06
C TYR A 45 8.72 1.04 -6.01
N ASP A 46 8.15 1.51 -7.12
CA ASP A 46 7.43 2.78 -7.21
C ASP A 46 6.11 2.50 -7.95
N LEU A 47 5.00 2.43 -7.20
CA LEU A 47 3.69 2.13 -7.78
C LEU A 47 3.14 3.30 -8.59
N ASP A 48 3.49 4.55 -8.26
CA ASP A 48 3.03 5.74 -8.98
C ASP A 48 3.62 5.77 -10.40
N LYS A 49 4.90 5.37 -10.52
CA LYS A 49 5.60 5.28 -11.81
C LYS A 49 5.53 3.92 -12.49
N ASP A 50 4.97 2.90 -11.83
CA ASP A 50 4.96 1.50 -12.28
C ASP A 50 6.37 0.95 -12.62
N ILE A 51 7.34 1.22 -11.73
CA ILE A 51 8.74 0.79 -11.86
C ILE A 51 9.13 -0.13 -10.70
N LEU A 52 9.83 -1.21 -11.03
CA LEU A 52 10.49 -2.12 -10.09
C LEU A 52 11.99 -2.13 -10.35
N GLN A 53 12.78 -1.74 -9.36
CA GLN A 53 14.24 -1.86 -9.37
C GLN A 53 14.65 -3.17 -8.69
N VAL A 54 15.53 -3.92 -9.34
CA VAL A 54 15.98 -5.24 -8.91
C VAL A 54 17.50 -5.22 -8.80
N GLN A 55 18.01 -5.50 -7.60
CA GLN A 55 19.43 -5.73 -7.37
C GLN A 55 19.67 -7.21 -7.12
N ALA A 56 20.23 -7.90 -8.11
CA ALA A 56 20.53 -9.32 -8.08
C ALA A 56 21.82 -9.62 -8.85
N ASN A 57 22.60 -10.62 -8.43
CA ASN A 57 23.83 -11.05 -9.12
C ASN A 57 24.81 -9.92 -9.46
N ASN A 58 25.02 -8.97 -8.54
CA ASN A 58 25.83 -7.76 -8.72
C ASN A 58 25.37 -6.83 -9.89
N LYS A 59 24.14 -6.97 -10.35
CA LYS A 59 23.50 -6.08 -11.33
C LYS A 59 22.36 -5.32 -10.69
N LEU A 60 22.13 -4.10 -11.17
CA LEU A 60 20.99 -3.27 -10.85
C LEU A 60 20.22 -2.99 -12.14
N GLU A 61 18.99 -3.50 -12.21
CA GLU A 61 18.12 -3.39 -13.38
C GLU A 61 16.78 -2.79 -12.98
N SER A 62 16.14 -2.07 -13.91
CA SER A 62 14.82 -1.46 -13.71
C SER A 62 13.83 -2.05 -14.72
N TYR A 63 12.71 -2.53 -14.20
CA TYR A 63 11.64 -3.13 -14.99
C TYR A 63 10.36 -2.32 -14.86
N THR A 64 9.59 -2.24 -15.94
CA THR A 64 8.22 -1.70 -15.91
C THR A 64 7.23 -2.81 -15.66
N ALA A 65 5.98 -2.47 -15.30
CA ALA A 65 4.90 -3.45 -15.17
C ALA A 65 4.62 -4.27 -16.45
N ARG A 66 5.10 -3.85 -17.64
CA ARG A 66 5.00 -4.66 -18.86
C ARG A 66 5.95 -5.87 -18.87
N LYS A 67 7.05 -5.80 -18.13
CA LYS A 67 8.10 -6.83 -18.09
C LYS A 67 8.06 -7.71 -16.84
N VAL A 68 7.16 -7.41 -15.93
CA VAL A 68 7.00 -8.13 -14.66
C VAL A 68 5.62 -8.76 -14.65
N LEU A 69 5.52 -10.04 -14.29
CA LEU A 69 4.24 -10.70 -14.04
C LEU A 69 3.79 -10.46 -12.59
N LEU A 70 4.67 -10.77 -11.64
CA LEU A 70 4.46 -10.57 -10.22
C LEU A 70 5.78 -10.34 -9.50
N PHE A 71 5.72 -9.71 -8.33
CA PHE A 71 6.83 -9.68 -7.39
C PHE A 71 6.33 -9.77 -5.95
N GLU A 72 7.18 -10.29 -5.08
CA GLU A 72 6.92 -10.44 -3.66
C GLU A 72 8.09 -9.80 -2.91
N ILE A 73 7.76 -9.00 -1.89
CA ILE A 73 8.73 -8.42 -0.97
C ILE A 73 8.41 -8.85 0.46
N PHE A 74 9.45 -8.91 1.29
CA PHE A 74 9.31 -8.88 2.74
C PHE A 74 9.49 -7.44 3.24
N ASP A 75 8.39 -6.82 3.69
CA ASP A 75 8.40 -5.45 4.18
C ASP A 75 8.81 -5.41 5.65
N GLU A 76 10.04 -4.95 5.90
CA GLU A 76 10.63 -4.88 7.24
C GLU A 76 9.91 -3.90 8.18
N THR A 77 9.20 -2.91 7.63
CA THR A 77 8.50 -1.89 8.43
C THR A 77 7.28 -2.47 9.14
N VAL A 78 6.64 -3.48 8.54
CA VAL A 78 5.44 -4.15 9.06
C VAL A 78 5.62 -5.64 9.31
N LYS A 79 6.80 -6.19 9.00
CA LYS A 79 7.17 -7.61 9.15
C LYS A 79 6.21 -8.56 8.42
N GLN A 80 5.85 -8.22 7.19
CA GLN A 80 4.89 -8.98 6.38
C GLN A 80 5.36 -9.16 4.94
N TYR A 81 4.99 -10.29 4.34
CA TYR A 81 5.12 -10.47 2.90
C TYR A 81 4.02 -9.72 2.18
N ARG A 82 4.38 -9.03 1.10
CA ARG A 82 3.47 -8.28 0.24
C ARG A 82 3.64 -8.76 -1.19
N ASN A 83 2.52 -9.10 -1.83
CA ASN A 83 2.48 -9.62 -3.20
C ASN A 83 1.96 -8.54 -4.14
N PHE A 84 2.61 -8.41 -5.29
CA PHE A 84 2.26 -7.43 -6.30
C PHE A 84 2.14 -8.09 -7.66
N TYR A 85 1.16 -7.64 -8.43
CA TYR A 85 0.81 -8.19 -9.75
C TYR A 85 0.74 -7.08 -10.77
N SER A 86 1.19 -7.36 -11.99
CA SER A 86 0.98 -6.46 -13.13
C SER A 86 -0.35 -6.79 -13.80
N LEU A 87 -1.34 -5.91 -13.65
CA LEU A 87 -2.69 -6.13 -14.18
C LEU A 87 -3.09 -5.03 -15.17
N PRO A 88 -3.87 -5.35 -16.22
CA PRO A 88 -4.29 -4.36 -17.21
C PRO A 88 -5.33 -3.41 -16.61
N TYR A 89 -4.96 -2.15 -16.42
CA TYR A 89 -5.84 -1.11 -15.88
C TYR A 89 -5.62 0.23 -16.62
N ALA A 90 -6.68 1.04 -16.70
CA ALA A 90 -6.61 2.36 -17.30
C ALA A 90 -6.55 3.40 -16.17
N LEU A 91 -5.35 3.93 -15.88
CA LEU A 91 -5.18 5.02 -14.92
C LEU A 91 -5.81 6.33 -15.42
N ALA A 92 -5.80 6.55 -16.74
CA ALA A 92 -6.42 7.69 -17.40
C ALA A 92 -6.97 7.29 -18.79
N GLY A 93 -8.16 7.78 -19.12
CA GLY A 93 -8.80 7.50 -20.41
C GLY A 93 -9.29 6.06 -20.53
N GLN A 94 -9.20 5.50 -21.74
CA GLN A 94 -9.77 4.18 -22.09
C GLN A 94 -8.70 3.10 -22.34
N TYR A 95 -7.43 3.48 -22.47
CA TYR A 95 -6.35 2.54 -22.78
C TYR A 95 -5.90 1.80 -21.52
N LYS A 96 -6.02 0.47 -21.53
CA LYS A 96 -5.52 -0.39 -20.45
C LYS A 96 -4.07 -0.76 -20.72
N ALA A 97 -3.21 -0.51 -19.73
CA ALA A 97 -1.82 -0.95 -19.72
C ALA A 97 -1.57 -1.79 -18.45
N PRO A 98 -0.58 -2.70 -18.46
CA PRO A 98 -0.12 -3.32 -17.23
C PRO A 98 0.37 -2.25 -16.26
N VAL A 99 -0.16 -2.28 -15.04
CA VAL A 99 0.25 -1.44 -13.90
C VAL A 99 0.36 -2.32 -12.66
N PHE A 100 1.16 -1.91 -11.68
CA PHE A 100 1.34 -2.70 -10.47
C PHE A 100 0.19 -2.53 -9.48
N PHE A 101 -0.30 -3.64 -8.94
CA PHE A 101 -1.21 -3.66 -7.81
C PHE A 101 -0.65 -4.52 -6.71
N GLU A 102 -0.74 -4.06 -5.47
CA GLU A 102 -0.59 -4.94 -4.32
C GLU A 102 -1.87 -5.76 -4.15
N LEU A 103 -1.75 -7.07 -3.96
CA LEU A 103 -2.85 -7.93 -3.56
C LEU A 103 -3.02 -7.83 -2.05
N LEU A 104 -4.13 -7.19 -1.62
CA LEU A 104 -4.41 -7.00 -0.20
C LEU A 104 -5.05 -8.25 0.40
N GLN A 105 -6.03 -8.82 -0.30
CA GLN A 105 -6.72 -10.07 0.03
C GLN A 105 -7.33 -10.71 -1.21
N GLU A 106 -7.35 -12.03 -1.24
CA GLU A 106 -7.95 -12.86 -2.30
C GLU A 106 -9.08 -13.72 -1.73
N GLY A 107 -10.12 -13.94 -2.51
CA GLY A 107 -11.27 -14.77 -2.13
C GLY A 107 -12.57 -14.24 -2.73
N LYS A 108 -13.69 -14.45 -2.01
CA LYS A 108 -15.01 -14.01 -2.49
C LYS A 108 -15.07 -12.50 -2.76
N LEU A 109 -14.36 -11.72 -1.93
CA LEU A 109 -14.04 -10.32 -2.17
C LEU A 109 -12.53 -10.21 -2.35
N THR A 110 -12.10 -10.02 -3.60
CA THR A 110 -10.69 -9.80 -3.92
C THR A 110 -10.41 -8.30 -3.99
N VAL A 111 -9.49 -7.83 -3.16
CA VAL A 111 -9.14 -6.42 -3.01
C VAL A 111 -7.67 -6.20 -3.34
N LEU A 112 -7.45 -5.25 -4.24
CA LEU A 112 -6.16 -4.74 -4.66
C LEU A 112 -5.93 -3.35 -4.07
N CYS A 113 -4.66 -2.96 -3.96
CA CYS A 113 -4.25 -1.68 -3.39
C CYS A 113 -3.15 -1.02 -4.22
N ARG A 114 -3.15 0.30 -4.28
CA ARG A 114 -2.04 1.12 -4.78
C ARG A 114 -1.70 2.24 -3.80
N GLU A 115 -0.41 2.47 -3.64
CA GLU A 115 0.16 3.59 -2.89
C GLU A 115 0.26 4.82 -3.80
N VAL A 116 -0.23 5.96 -3.31
CA VAL A 116 -0.17 7.25 -4.03
C VAL A 116 0.24 8.34 -3.04
N LEU A 117 1.13 9.23 -3.47
CA LEU A 117 1.49 10.41 -2.70
C LEU A 117 0.53 11.56 -3.05
N GLU A 118 -0.21 12.06 -2.07
CA GLU A 118 -1.16 13.16 -2.26
C GLU A 118 -0.84 14.33 -1.33
N TYR A 119 -0.98 15.56 -1.83
CA TYR A 119 -0.89 16.76 -1.02
C TYR A 119 -2.19 16.97 -0.25
N ARG A 120 -2.11 16.95 1.09
CA ARG A 120 -3.23 17.31 1.98
C ARG A 120 -2.98 18.66 2.62
N THR A 121 -3.92 19.57 2.39
CA THR A 121 -3.90 20.91 2.97
C THR A 121 -4.71 20.93 4.25
N THR A 122 -4.06 21.27 5.36
CA THR A 122 -4.72 21.41 6.67
C THR A 122 -4.77 22.89 7.04
N SER A 123 -5.96 23.37 7.37
CA SER A 123 -6.13 24.69 8.00
C SER A 123 -5.92 24.54 9.51
N SER A 124 -4.97 25.27 10.07
CA SER A 124 -4.72 25.30 11.51
C SER A 124 -5.09 26.67 12.07
N PRO A 125 -6.03 26.75 13.03
CA PRO A 125 -6.38 28.00 13.70
C PRO A 125 -5.22 28.64 14.48
N TYR A 126 -4.14 27.88 14.75
CA TYR A 126 -3.00 28.32 15.56
C TYR A 126 -1.88 28.98 14.74
N TYR A 127 -1.91 28.93 13.40
CA TYR A 127 -0.94 29.62 12.55
C TYR A 127 -1.55 30.93 12.04
N TYR A 128 -0.92 32.06 12.38
CA TYR A 128 -1.34 33.42 12.01
C TYR A 128 -1.36 33.66 10.49
N TYR A 129 -0.66 32.80 9.72
CA TYR A 129 -0.67 32.75 8.27
C TYR A 129 -0.87 31.31 7.79
N GLY A 130 -2.05 31.05 7.22
CA GLY A 130 -2.20 30.14 6.10
C GLY A 130 -2.22 28.65 6.43
N SER A 131 -3.15 27.97 5.78
CA SER A 131 -3.12 26.52 5.61
C SER A 131 -1.75 26.03 5.14
N TYR A 132 -1.28 24.91 5.69
CA TYR A 132 -0.06 24.25 5.20
C TYR A 132 -0.44 22.98 4.44
N SER A 133 0.28 22.72 3.34
CA SER A 133 0.14 21.49 2.57
C SER A 133 1.26 20.53 2.93
N ARG A 134 0.91 19.26 3.17
CA ARG A 134 1.88 18.20 3.40
C ARG A 134 1.63 17.03 2.45
N LEU A 135 2.70 16.43 1.97
CA LEU A 135 2.62 15.20 1.21
C LEU A 135 2.31 14.04 2.16
N VAL A 136 1.31 13.23 1.83
CA VAL A 136 0.95 12.04 2.61
C VAL A 136 0.80 10.82 1.69
N LEU A 137 1.17 9.66 2.21
CA LEU A 137 0.90 8.39 1.56
C LEU A 137 -0.58 8.03 1.74
N VAL A 138 -1.27 7.81 0.62
CA VAL A 138 -2.67 7.40 0.55
C VAL A 138 -2.76 6.06 -0.15
N TYR A 139 -3.66 5.20 0.35
CA TYR A 139 -3.95 3.90 -0.26
C TYR A 139 -5.25 4.02 -1.07
N LYS A 140 -5.16 3.73 -2.37
CA LYS A 140 -6.33 3.58 -3.25
C LYS A 140 -6.65 2.10 -3.39
N TYR A 141 -7.91 1.74 -3.19
CA TYR A 141 -8.37 0.37 -3.22
C TYR A 141 -9.12 0.07 -4.50
N TYR A 142 -9.01 -1.16 -4.97
CA TYR A 142 -9.66 -1.63 -6.19
C TYR A 142 -10.25 -3.02 -5.96
N LEU A 143 -11.39 -3.28 -6.56
CA LEU A 143 -12.09 -4.56 -6.50
C LEU A 143 -11.80 -5.33 -7.77
N LEU A 144 -11.22 -6.51 -7.64
CA LEU A 144 -11.07 -7.45 -8.76
C LEU A 144 -12.30 -8.37 -8.79
N ARG A 145 -13.11 -8.23 -9.83
CA ARG A 145 -14.30 -9.05 -10.06
C ARG A 145 -13.92 -10.39 -10.67
N GLU A 146 -14.79 -11.39 -10.51
CA GLU A 146 -14.62 -12.74 -11.08
C GLU A 146 -14.45 -12.73 -12.61
N ASN A 147 -15.00 -11.73 -13.30
CA ASN A 147 -14.84 -11.54 -14.75
C ASN A 147 -13.53 -10.83 -15.17
N GLY A 148 -12.61 -10.59 -14.22
CA GLY A 148 -11.35 -9.89 -14.46
C GLY A 148 -11.45 -8.36 -14.53
N MET A 149 -12.63 -7.79 -14.30
CA MET A 149 -12.80 -6.33 -14.24
C MET A 149 -12.24 -5.78 -12.93
N ILE A 150 -11.47 -4.69 -13.02
CA ILE A 150 -10.92 -3.96 -11.89
C ILE A 150 -11.67 -2.64 -11.76
N GLU A 151 -12.30 -2.42 -10.61
CA GLU A 151 -13.06 -1.20 -10.31
C GLU A 151 -12.45 -0.48 -9.11
N GLU A 152 -12.20 0.83 -9.23
CA GLU A 152 -11.73 1.63 -8.08
C GLU A 152 -12.83 1.76 -7.02
N PHE A 153 -12.50 1.41 -5.78
CA PHE A 153 -13.36 1.66 -4.64
C PHE A 153 -13.15 3.08 -4.12
N ARG A 154 -14.16 3.93 -4.31
CA ARG A 154 -14.17 5.33 -3.86
C ARG A 154 -15.07 5.57 -2.65
N GLY A 155 -15.55 4.48 -2.05
CA GLY A 155 -16.46 4.53 -0.91
C GLY A 155 -15.77 4.91 0.40
N LYS A 156 -16.59 5.12 1.43
CA LYS A 156 -16.15 5.33 2.81
C LYS A 156 -16.10 4.01 3.56
N LYS A 157 -15.67 4.08 4.83
CA LYS A 157 -15.61 2.96 5.77
C LYS A 157 -16.86 2.05 5.76
N ASN A 158 -18.06 2.63 5.76
CA ASN A 158 -19.29 1.83 5.85
C ASN A 158 -19.61 1.10 4.55
N ASP A 159 -19.22 1.66 3.41
CA ASP A 159 -19.51 1.11 2.08
C ASP A 159 -18.75 -0.22 1.84
N TRP A 160 -17.74 -0.54 2.66
CA TRP A 160 -17.10 -1.87 2.66
C TRP A 160 -18.07 -2.98 3.02
N TYR A 161 -19.01 -2.74 3.92
CA TYR A 161 -19.98 -3.75 4.34
C TYR A 161 -21.01 -4.04 3.23
N ASP A 162 -21.29 -3.07 2.36
CA ASP A 162 -22.16 -3.26 1.19
C ASP A 162 -21.54 -4.24 0.17
N LEU A 163 -20.21 -4.37 0.18
CA LEU A 163 -19.46 -5.34 -0.65
C LEU A 163 -19.40 -6.74 -0.04
N MET A 164 -20.02 -6.96 1.12
CA MET A 164 -19.99 -8.20 1.88
C MET A 164 -21.39 -8.83 2.03
N PRO A 165 -22.10 -9.09 0.91
CA PRO A 165 -23.49 -9.53 0.96
C PRO A 165 -23.65 -10.83 1.76
N GLY A 166 -24.67 -10.87 2.61
CA GLY A 166 -25.02 -12.03 3.45
C GLY A 166 -24.13 -12.27 4.66
N LYS A 167 -22.96 -11.61 4.78
CA LYS A 167 -22.02 -11.75 5.91
C LYS A 167 -21.55 -10.44 6.54
N ALA A 168 -22.10 -9.29 6.10
CA ALA A 168 -21.75 -7.97 6.59
C ALA A 168 -21.85 -7.85 8.13
N GLU A 169 -22.92 -8.36 8.73
CA GLU A 169 -23.13 -8.30 10.19
C GLU A 169 -22.08 -9.11 10.97
N ASP A 170 -21.72 -10.30 10.46
CA ASP A 170 -20.66 -11.13 11.04
C ASP A 170 -19.31 -10.39 11.01
N VAL A 171 -18.99 -9.76 9.88
CA VAL A 171 -17.74 -9.00 9.73
C VAL A 171 -17.73 -7.74 10.59
N GLU A 172 -18.85 -7.01 10.68
CA GLU A 172 -18.96 -5.83 11.53
C GLU A 172 -18.76 -6.20 13.01
N LYS A 173 -19.36 -7.31 13.46
CA LYS A 173 -19.17 -7.84 14.81
C LYS A 173 -17.71 -8.21 15.07
N PHE A 174 -17.07 -8.92 14.13
CA PHE A 174 -15.64 -9.24 14.21
C PHE A 174 -14.77 -7.99 14.28
N ALA A 175 -15.03 -6.99 13.44
CA ALA A 175 -14.31 -5.72 13.42
C ALA A 175 -14.46 -4.97 14.75
N LYS A 176 -15.67 -4.92 15.32
CA LYS A 176 -15.92 -4.30 16.63
C LYS A 176 -15.17 -5.02 17.76
N GLN A 177 -15.26 -6.35 17.81
CA GLN A 177 -14.60 -7.17 18.83
C GLN A 177 -13.08 -7.01 18.81
N ASN A 178 -12.48 -6.95 17.61
CA ASN A 178 -11.05 -6.79 17.41
C ASN A 178 -10.61 -5.32 17.31
N ARG A 179 -11.53 -4.36 17.51
CA ARG A 179 -11.31 -2.92 17.42
C ARG A 179 -10.64 -2.48 16.11
N LEU A 180 -11.04 -3.09 15.00
CA LEU A 180 -10.51 -2.81 13.67
C LEU A 180 -11.03 -1.47 13.15
N ASN A 181 -10.11 -0.72 12.57
CA ASN A 181 -10.35 0.50 11.82
C ASN A 181 -10.12 0.25 10.33
N LEU A 182 -11.22 0.11 9.60
CA LEU A 182 -11.24 -0.15 8.17
C LEU A 182 -10.64 1.00 7.32
N ASP A 183 -10.35 2.16 7.90
CA ASP A 183 -9.58 3.20 7.22
C ASP A 183 -8.08 2.88 7.15
N LYS A 184 -7.59 1.94 7.99
CA LYS A 184 -6.20 1.48 7.99
C LYS A 184 -6.06 0.21 7.17
N LYS A 185 -5.17 0.25 6.17
CA LYS A 185 -4.88 -0.84 5.22
C LYS A 185 -4.82 -2.24 5.86
N TYR A 186 -3.99 -2.47 6.87
CA TYR A 186 -3.81 -3.80 7.47
C TYR A 186 -4.98 -4.24 8.36
N GLU A 187 -5.73 -3.30 8.95
CA GLU A 187 -6.93 -3.62 9.72
C GLU A 187 -8.11 -3.92 8.80
N LEU A 188 -8.22 -3.21 7.67
CA LEU A 188 -9.13 -3.53 6.57
C LEU A 188 -8.82 -4.89 5.96
N SER A 189 -7.55 -5.18 5.66
CA SER A 189 -7.11 -6.47 5.14
C SER A 189 -7.57 -7.63 6.02
N ARG A 190 -7.42 -7.51 7.35
CA ARG A 190 -7.91 -8.53 8.31
C ARG A 190 -9.43 -8.68 8.31
N ALA A 191 -10.19 -7.60 8.12
CA ALA A 191 -11.65 -7.68 8.03
C ALA A 191 -12.09 -8.40 6.74
N ILE A 192 -11.43 -8.11 5.60
CA ILE A 192 -11.70 -8.77 4.32
C ILE A 192 -11.26 -10.25 4.36
N GLU A 193 -10.14 -10.55 4.99
CA GLU A 193 -9.67 -11.93 5.20
C GLU A 193 -10.71 -12.74 5.97
N TYR A 194 -11.24 -12.17 7.07
CA TYR A 194 -12.31 -12.79 7.83
C TYR A 194 -13.56 -13.01 6.97
N TYR A 195 -14.01 -12.00 6.22
CA TYR A 195 -15.12 -12.16 5.28
C TYR A 195 -14.90 -13.31 4.30
N ASN A 196 -13.73 -13.37 3.65
CA ASN A 196 -13.39 -14.41 2.68
C ASN A 196 -13.36 -15.81 3.31
N SER A 197 -12.93 -15.92 4.57
CA SER A 197 -12.92 -17.20 5.29
C SER A 197 -14.31 -17.82 5.51
N LEU A 198 -15.39 -17.02 5.43
CA LEU A 198 -16.77 -17.47 5.65
C LEU A 198 -17.37 -18.25 4.46
N PHE A 199 -16.68 -18.29 3.32
CA PHE A 199 -17.15 -18.95 2.09
C PHE A 199 -16.44 -20.28 1.78
N GLY A 200 -15.52 -20.72 2.64
CA GLY A 200 -14.67 -21.91 2.39
C GLY A 200 -13.59 -21.64 1.35
N LYS A 201 -12.52 -22.44 1.37
CA LYS A 201 -11.50 -22.46 0.31
C LYS A 201 -11.96 -23.32 -0.86
#